data_AF-Q80Y72-F1
#
_entry.id   AF-Q80Y72-F1
#
_cell.length_a   1.000
_cell.length_b   1.000
_cell.length_c   1.000
_cell.angle_alpha   90.00
_cell.angle_beta   90.00
_cell.angle_gamma   90.00
#
_symmetry.space_group_name_H-M   'P 1'
#
loop_
_entity.id
_entity.type
_entity.pdbx_description
1 polymer ?
#
loop_
_entity_poly.entity_id
_entity_poly.type
_entity_poly.pdbx_seq_one_letter_code
_entity_poly.pdbx_strand_id
1 'polypeptide(L)'
;MEMKARGLRIPLLLLLVTVVVMAKVNHIQRWGGFKEKAMSKKNINSTLHFFIRSYNNASNDTYLYQVQKLIQGQMQLTTGVEYLVTVKIGRTKCKKNETKKASCPLQSSKLKKSLICKSLIYSVPWMNYYQLWNNSCQES
;
A
#
# COMPACT_ATOMS: atom_id res chain seq x y z
N MET A 1 60.73 34.99 -1.22
CA MET A 1 59.41 35.45 -0.71
C MET A 1 58.40 34.31 -0.89
N GLU A 2 58.53 33.20 -0.13
CA GLU A 2 57.86 31.92 -0.47
C GLU A 2 57.13 31.25 0.73
N MET A 3 57.07 31.89 1.90
CA MET A 3 56.62 31.22 3.14
C MET A 3 55.14 31.42 3.53
N LYS A 4 54.31 32.10 2.73
CA LYS A 4 52.90 32.38 3.10
C LYS A 4 51.87 31.45 2.44
N ALA A 5 52.26 30.69 1.41
CA ALA A 5 51.33 29.86 0.63
C ALA A 5 50.93 28.54 1.31
N ARG A 6 51.79 27.94 2.15
CA ARG A 6 51.47 26.68 2.86
C ARG A 6 50.42 26.87 3.96
N GLY A 7 50.39 28.04 4.61
CA GLY A 7 49.44 28.33 5.69
C GLY A 7 47.99 28.41 5.24
N LEU A 8 47.71 28.76 3.98
CA LEU A 8 46.34 28.90 3.46
C LEU A 8 45.77 27.60 2.85
N ARG A 9 46.63 26.63 2.49
CA ARG A 9 46.16 25.36 1.90
C ARG A 9 45.34 24.52 2.90
N ILE A 10 45.77 24.48 4.15
CA ILE A 10 45.10 23.72 5.22
C ILE A 10 43.68 24.26 5.50
N PRO A 11 43.46 25.56 5.76
CA PRO A 11 42.10 26.08 5.99
C PRO A 11 41.22 25.97 4.75
N LEU A 12 41.76 26.09 3.54
CA LEU A 12 40.99 25.91 2.30
C LEU A 12 40.52 24.45 2.12
N LEU A 13 41.40 23.48 2.40
CA LEU A 13 41.05 22.05 2.36
C LEU A 13 40.00 21.71 3.42
N LEU A 14 40.14 22.24 4.64
CA LEU A 14 39.14 22.06 5.69
C LEU A 14 37.78 22.66 5.30
N LEU A 15 37.77 23.85 4.69
CA LEU A 15 36.56 24.49 4.19
C LEU A 15 35.90 23.70 3.06
N LEU A 16 36.69 23.11 2.16
CA LEU A 16 36.16 22.23 1.11
C LEU A 16 35.55 20.95 1.69
N VAL A 17 36.20 20.33 2.68
CA VAL A 17 35.66 19.15 3.37
C VAL A 17 34.36 19.48 4.08
N THR A 18 34.25 20.60 4.79
CA THR A 18 33.01 20.99 5.47
C THR A 18 31.89 21.26 4.46
N VAL A 19 32.16 21.94 3.34
CA VAL A 19 31.17 22.15 2.28
C VAL A 19 30.68 20.83 1.68
N VAL A 20 31.59 19.88 1.41
CA VAL A 20 31.22 18.55 0.87
C VAL A 20 30.41 17.74 1.89
N VAL A 21 30.77 17.76 3.17
CA VAL A 21 29.99 17.09 4.23
C VAL A 21 28.60 17.71 4.35
N MET A 22 28.47 19.04 4.38
CA MET A 22 27.17 19.71 4.45
C MET A 22 26.30 19.44 3.21
N ALA A 23 26.89 19.40 2.02
CA ALA A 23 26.17 19.03 0.79
C ALA A 23 25.66 17.57 0.83
N LYS A 24 26.45 16.65 1.38
CA LYS A 24 26.05 15.24 1.56
C LYS A 24 24.98 15.08 2.64
N VAL A 25 25.04 15.85 3.72
CA VAL A 25 24.04 15.84 4.81
C VAL A 25 22.70 16.38 4.31
N ASN A 26 22.70 17.48 3.54
CA ASN A 26 21.47 18.07 2.99
C ASN A 26 20.78 17.18 1.94
N HIS A 27 21.51 16.28 1.29
CA HIS A 27 20.93 15.29 0.36
C HIS A 27 20.34 14.07 1.05
N ILE A 28 20.51 13.91 2.37
CA ILE A 28 19.65 13.02 3.15
C ILE A 28 18.31 13.75 3.32
N GLN A 29 17.54 13.80 2.23
CA GLN A 29 16.13 14.08 2.28
C GLN A 29 15.50 12.91 3.02
N ARG A 30 15.52 13.01 4.36
CA ARG A 30 15.03 11.98 5.28
C ARG A 30 13.60 11.69 4.88
N TRP A 31 13.37 10.53 4.28
CA TRP A 31 12.03 10.04 3.96
C TRP A 31 11.22 10.16 5.25
N GLY A 32 10.22 11.03 5.26
CA GLY A 32 9.54 11.49 6.47
C GLY A 32 8.70 10.40 7.17
N GLY A 33 8.84 9.15 6.74
CA GLY A 33 7.97 8.06 7.10
C GLY A 33 6.56 8.24 6.55
N PHE A 34 5.73 7.25 6.84
CA PHE A 34 4.33 7.23 6.47
C PHE A 34 3.59 8.38 7.16
N LYS A 35 3.12 9.38 6.41
CA LYS A 35 2.05 10.27 6.89
C LYS A 35 0.71 9.59 6.63
N GLU A 36 0.37 8.65 7.51
CA GLU A 36 -0.88 7.92 7.44
C GLU A 36 -2.07 8.90 7.44
N LYS A 37 -2.91 8.80 6.41
CA LYS A 37 -4.12 9.61 6.24
C LYS A 37 -5.34 8.71 6.12
N ALA A 38 -6.46 9.16 6.69
CA ALA A 38 -7.74 8.52 6.46
C ALA A 38 -8.12 8.53 4.97
N MET A 39 -8.67 7.42 4.49
CA MET A 39 -9.07 7.28 3.09
C MET A 39 -10.40 8.01 2.82
N SER A 40 -10.49 8.68 1.66
CA SER A 40 -11.77 9.21 1.18
C SER A 40 -12.73 8.07 0.83
N LYS A 41 -14.06 8.33 0.86
CA LYS A 41 -15.07 7.34 0.45
C LYS A 41 -14.82 6.80 -0.96
N LYS A 42 -14.39 7.66 -1.89
CA LYS A 42 -14.03 7.27 -3.26
C LYS A 42 -12.85 6.29 -3.26
N ASN A 43 -11.79 6.59 -2.51
CA ASN A 43 -10.61 5.72 -2.43
C ASN A 43 -10.93 4.39 -1.74
N ILE A 44 -11.75 4.41 -0.69
CA ILE A 44 -12.25 3.18 -0.02
C ILE A 44 -12.95 2.29 -1.04
N ASN A 45 -13.92 2.82 -1.78
CA ASN A 45 -14.71 2.02 -2.72
C ASN A 45 -13.85 1.42 -3.83
N SER A 46 -12.99 2.22 -4.47
CA SER A 46 -12.11 1.72 -5.54
C SER A 46 -11.10 0.69 -5.04
N THR A 47 -10.51 0.92 -3.86
CA THR A 47 -9.53 0.02 -3.27
C THR A 47 -10.16 -1.32 -2.88
N LEU A 48 -11.33 -1.30 -2.24
CA LEU A 48 -12.04 -2.52 -1.85
C LEU A 48 -12.56 -3.31 -3.06
N HIS A 49 -13.00 -2.61 -4.10
CA HIS A 49 -13.40 -3.24 -5.37
C HIS A 49 -12.22 -3.93 -6.05
N PHE A 50 -11.06 -3.26 -6.14
CA PHE A 50 -9.84 -3.88 -6.66
C PHE A 50 -9.41 -5.08 -5.80
N PHE A 51 -9.37 -4.89 -4.47
CA PHE A 51 -8.97 -5.93 -3.52
C PHE A 51 -9.80 -7.20 -3.69
N ILE A 52 -11.13 -7.10 -3.67
CA ILE A 52 -11.98 -8.29 -3.71
C ILE A 52 -11.91 -9.01 -5.06
N ARG A 53 -11.73 -8.26 -6.17
CA ARG A 53 -11.48 -8.85 -7.48
C ARG A 53 -10.15 -9.60 -7.50
N SER A 54 -9.08 -8.98 -7.00
CA SER A 54 -7.74 -9.59 -6.94
C SER A 54 -7.74 -10.84 -6.07
N TYR A 55 -8.34 -10.76 -4.87
CA TYR A 55 -8.49 -11.91 -3.96
C TYR A 55 -9.24 -13.06 -4.61
N ASN A 56 -10.40 -12.80 -5.24
CA ASN A 56 -11.19 -13.84 -5.90
C ASN A 56 -10.45 -14.49 -7.08
N ASN A 57 -9.67 -13.71 -7.83
CA ASN A 57 -8.86 -14.21 -8.94
C ASN A 57 -7.72 -15.12 -8.47
N ALA A 58 -7.08 -14.79 -7.34
CA ALA A 58 -5.96 -15.56 -6.79
C ALA A 58 -6.36 -16.74 -5.89
N SER A 59 -7.56 -16.69 -5.30
CA SER A 59 -8.04 -17.73 -4.39
C SER A 59 -8.27 -19.06 -5.14
N ASN A 60 -8.08 -20.20 -4.47
CA ASN A 60 -8.44 -21.52 -4.98
C ASN A 60 -9.85 -21.97 -4.56
N ASP A 61 -10.59 -21.13 -3.83
CA ASP A 61 -11.96 -21.44 -3.41
C ASP A 61 -12.90 -21.54 -4.62
N THR A 62 -13.80 -22.52 -4.61
CA THR A 62 -14.84 -22.68 -5.64
C THR A 62 -15.81 -21.50 -5.66
N TYR A 63 -16.04 -20.88 -4.50
CA TYR A 63 -16.96 -19.77 -4.31
C TYR A 63 -16.26 -18.42 -4.34
N LEU A 64 -17.01 -17.40 -4.75
CA LEU A 64 -16.60 -16.01 -4.65
C LEU A 64 -16.71 -15.52 -3.21
N TYR A 65 -15.81 -14.66 -2.81
CA TYR A 65 -15.88 -13.87 -1.59
C TYR A 65 -16.41 -12.46 -1.90
N GLN A 66 -17.02 -11.85 -0.89
CA GLN A 66 -17.38 -10.43 -0.92
C GLN A 66 -16.89 -9.70 0.32
N VAL A 67 -16.72 -8.39 0.21
CA VAL A 67 -16.44 -7.52 1.35
C VAL A 67 -17.68 -7.43 2.24
N GLN A 68 -17.53 -7.77 3.51
CA GLN A 68 -18.57 -7.57 4.54
C GLN A 68 -18.39 -6.24 5.25
N LYS A 69 -17.15 -5.90 5.61
CA LYS A 69 -16.85 -4.70 6.40
C LYS A 69 -15.40 -4.26 6.21
N LEU A 70 -15.19 -2.96 6.02
CA LEU A 70 -13.87 -2.35 6.23
C LEU A 70 -13.66 -2.18 7.74
N ILE A 71 -12.60 -2.80 8.29
CA ILE A 71 -12.23 -2.67 9.70
C ILE A 71 -11.36 -1.44 9.89
N GLN A 72 -10.35 -1.27 9.03
CA GLN A 72 -9.42 -0.14 9.05
C GLN A 72 -8.97 0.16 7.63
N GLY A 73 -8.83 1.43 7.29
CA GLY A 73 -8.33 1.87 6.00
C GLY A 73 -7.51 3.14 6.15
N GLN A 74 -6.26 3.08 5.72
CA GLN A 74 -5.34 4.20 5.73
C GLN A 74 -4.58 4.26 4.41
N MET A 75 -4.13 5.46 4.06
CA MET A 75 -3.35 5.69 2.87
C MET A 75 -2.11 6.51 3.16
N GLN A 76 -1.11 6.37 2.29
CA GLN A 76 -0.01 7.31 2.20
C GLN A 76 0.29 7.67 0.74
N LEU A 77 0.82 8.88 0.55
CA LEU A 77 1.33 9.32 -0.76
C LEU A 77 2.79 8.91 -0.89
N THR A 78 3.14 8.28 -2.01
CA THR A 78 4.52 7.91 -2.36
C THR A 78 4.81 8.35 -3.80
N THR A 79 5.49 7.54 -4.61
CA THR A 79 5.53 7.72 -6.08
C THR A 79 4.17 7.45 -6.73
N GLY A 80 3.23 6.88 -5.96
CA GLY A 80 1.81 6.76 -6.26
C GLY A 80 1.00 6.94 -4.98
N VAL A 81 0.09 6.01 -4.71
CA VAL A 81 -0.67 5.95 -3.46
C VAL A 81 -0.64 4.53 -2.92
N GLU A 82 -0.29 4.38 -1.66
CA GLU A 82 -0.33 3.10 -0.97
C GLU A 82 -1.50 3.08 0.00
N TYR A 83 -2.28 2.01 -0.04
CA TYR A 83 -3.42 1.76 0.81
C TYR A 83 -3.14 0.55 1.67
N LEU A 84 -3.21 0.73 2.99
CA LEU A 84 -3.23 -0.37 3.94
C LEU A 84 -4.67 -0.55 4.41
N VAL A 85 -5.28 -1.68 4.06
CA VAL A 85 -6.66 -2.00 4.43
C VAL A 85 -6.71 -3.26 5.26
N THR A 86 -7.51 -3.22 6.33
CA THR A 86 -7.93 -4.41 7.07
C THR A 86 -9.42 -4.59 6.81
N VAL A 87 -9.80 -5.71 6.21
CA VAL A 87 -11.14 -5.94 5.68
C VAL A 87 -11.64 -7.32 6.05
N LYS A 88 -12.90 -7.39 6.51
CA LYS A 88 -13.61 -8.64 6.69
C LYS A 88 -14.29 -9.03 5.38
N ILE A 89 -13.98 -10.22 4.88
CA ILE A 89 -14.62 -10.83 3.72
C ILE A 89 -15.40 -12.08 4.11
N GLY A 90 -16.39 -12.44 3.31
CA GLY A 90 -17.19 -13.64 3.52
C GLY A 90 -17.46 -14.39 2.24
N ARG A 91 -17.47 -15.72 2.33
CA ARG A 91 -17.81 -16.61 1.23
C ARG A 91 -19.28 -16.46 0.84
N THR A 92 -19.53 -16.36 -0.46
CA THR A 92 -20.87 -16.22 -1.05
C THR A 92 -21.39 -17.56 -1.57
N LYS A 93 -22.67 -17.59 -1.99
CA LYS A 93 -23.26 -18.74 -2.67
C LYS A 93 -22.90 -18.81 -4.16
N CYS A 94 -22.23 -17.79 -4.72
CA CYS A 94 -21.85 -17.74 -6.13
C CYS A 94 -20.54 -18.48 -6.38
N LYS A 95 -20.50 -19.35 -7.40
CA LYS A 95 -19.26 -20.00 -7.85
C LYS A 95 -18.52 -19.12 -8.86
N LYS A 96 -17.20 -19.27 -8.95
CA LYS A 96 -16.34 -18.45 -9.84
C LYS A 96 -16.69 -18.55 -11.32
N ASN A 97 -17.11 -19.72 -11.78
CA ASN A 97 -17.39 -20.02 -13.19
C ASN A 97 -18.89 -20.03 -13.52
N GLU A 98 -19.75 -19.61 -12.59
CA GLU A 98 -21.17 -19.46 -12.88
C GLU A 98 -21.41 -18.13 -13.60
N THR A 99 -22.40 -18.12 -14.51
CA THR A 99 -22.89 -16.88 -15.12
C THR A 99 -23.20 -15.86 -14.03
N LYS A 100 -22.77 -14.62 -14.23
CA LYS A 100 -22.96 -13.53 -13.26
C LYS A 100 -24.43 -13.46 -12.84
N LYS A 101 -24.71 -13.81 -11.58
CA LYS A 101 -26.04 -13.70 -10.99
C LYS A 101 -26.28 -12.25 -10.57
N ALA A 102 -27.54 -11.81 -10.62
CA ALA A 102 -27.93 -10.47 -10.16
C ALA A 102 -27.65 -10.26 -8.65
N SER A 103 -27.62 -11.34 -7.88
CA SER A 103 -27.34 -11.32 -6.44
C SER A 103 -26.40 -12.47 -6.05
N CYS A 104 -25.44 -12.17 -5.18
CA CYS A 104 -24.47 -13.12 -4.63
C CYS A 104 -24.47 -13.06 -3.09
N PRO A 105 -25.50 -13.63 -2.42
CA PRO A 105 -25.61 -13.54 -0.97
C PRO A 105 -24.52 -14.36 -0.25
N LEU A 106 -24.22 -13.97 1.00
CA LEU A 106 -23.34 -14.73 1.89
C LEU A 106 -23.91 -16.13 2.18
N GLN A 107 -23.01 -17.07 2.45
CA GLN A 107 -23.38 -18.35 3.04
C GLN A 107 -23.67 -18.20 4.54
N SER A 108 -24.72 -18.88 5.02
CA SER A 108 -25.24 -18.74 6.39
C SER A 108 -25.09 -20.00 7.25
N SER A 109 -24.76 -21.16 6.67
CA SER A 109 -24.76 -22.47 7.36
C SER A 109 -23.41 -23.18 7.27
N LYS A 110 -23.37 -24.51 7.05
CA LYS A 110 -22.16 -25.36 7.07
C LYS A 110 -20.99 -24.86 6.21
N LEU A 111 -21.27 -24.09 5.15
CA LEU A 111 -20.23 -23.58 4.24
C LEU A 111 -19.76 -22.16 4.58
N LYS A 112 -20.39 -21.50 5.57
CA LYS A 112 -20.06 -20.14 5.99
C LYS A 112 -18.58 -20.06 6.34
N LYS A 113 -17.87 -19.20 5.63
CA LYS A 113 -16.47 -18.88 5.88
C LYS A 113 -16.29 -17.38 5.84
N SER A 114 -15.55 -16.85 6.81
CA SER A 114 -15.19 -15.43 6.87
C SER A 114 -13.72 -15.29 7.18
N LEU A 115 -13.10 -14.30 6.57
CA LEU A 115 -11.68 -14.02 6.73
C LEU A 115 -11.50 -12.55 7.07
N ILE A 116 -10.51 -12.24 7.90
CA ILE A 116 -9.96 -10.91 8.06
C ILE A 116 -8.67 -10.85 7.26
N CYS A 117 -8.61 -9.94 6.31
CA CYS A 117 -7.47 -9.74 5.44
C CYS A 117 -6.81 -8.39 5.71
N LYS A 118 -5.50 -8.39 5.90
CA LYS A 118 -4.66 -7.19 5.90
C LYS A 118 -3.92 -7.12 4.57
N SER A 119 -4.17 -6.07 3.81
CA SER A 119 -3.70 -5.94 2.44
C SER A 119 -3.01 -4.60 2.22
N LEU A 120 -1.84 -4.64 1.59
CA LEU A 120 -1.14 -3.47 1.08
C LEU A 120 -1.35 -3.39 -0.42
N ILE A 121 -1.99 -2.31 -0.87
CA ILE A 121 -2.37 -2.09 -2.26
C ILE A 121 -1.72 -0.80 -2.73
N TYR A 122 -0.96 -0.88 -3.81
CA TYR A 122 -0.42 0.29 -4.48
C TYR A 122 -1.29 0.69 -5.65
N SER A 123 -1.39 1.99 -5.89
CA SER A 123 -2.11 2.54 -7.01
C SER A 123 -1.36 3.71 -7.62
N VAL A 124 -1.51 3.85 -8.94
CA VAL A 124 -1.16 5.08 -9.65
C VAL A 124 -2.45 5.62 -10.30
N PRO A 125 -3.21 6.49 -9.59
CA PRO A 125 -4.56 6.84 -10.00
C PRO A 125 -4.65 7.47 -11.39
N TRP A 126 -3.65 8.26 -11.80
CA TRP A 126 -3.60 8.89 -13.13
C TRP A 126 -3.33 7.92 -14.28
N MET A 127 -2.90 6.70 -13.98
CA MET A 127 -2.72 5.62 -14.97
C MET A 127 -3.78 4.51 -14.83
N ASN A 128 -4.79 4.68 -13.96
CA ASN A 128 -5.76 3.65 -13.61
C ASN A 128 -5.10 2.31 -13.19
N TYR A 129 -3.96 2.39 -12.51
CA TYR A 129 -3.15 1.25 -12.14
C TYR A 129 -3.37 0.88 -10.67
N TYR A 130 -3.47 -0.43 -10.40
CA TYR A 130 -3.52 -1.00 -9.06
C TYR A 130 -2.71 -2.30 -9.02
N GLN A 131 -2.04 -2.52 -7.89
CA GLN A 131 -1.29 -3.73 -7.62
C GLN A 131 -1.48 -4.14 -6.16
N LEU A 132 -1.72 -5.43 -5.93
CA LEU A 132 -1.74 -6.00 -4.59
C LEU A 132 -0.30 -6.40 -4.24
N TRP A 133 0.35 -5.64 -3.35
CA TRP A 133 1.74 -5.88 -2.96
C TRP A 133 1.86 -6.92 -1.84
N ASN A 134 0.96 -6.88 -0.88
CA ASN A 134 0.90 -7.86 0.19
C ASN A 134 -0.55 -8.15 0.54
N ASN A 135 -0.84 -9.40 0.86
CA ASN A 135 -2.14 -9.82 1.32
C ASN A 135 -2.01 -11.02 2.24
N SER A 136 -2.37 -10.83 3.51
CA SER A 136 -2.46 -11.90 4.50
C SER A 136 -3.89 -11.98 5.01
N CYS A 137 -4.46 -13.18 4.99
CA CYS A 137 -5.83 -13.43 5.42
C CYS A 137 -5.85 -14.55 6.45
N GLN A 138 -6.65 -14.37 7.50
CA GLN A 138 -6.86 -15.34 8.57
C GLN A 138 -8.36 -15.56 8.76
N GLU A 139 -8.76 -16.74 9.20
CA GLU A 139 -10.16 -17.03 9.54
C GLU A 139 -10.62 -16.12 10.70
N SER A 140 -11.84 -15.57 10.60
CA SER A 140 -12.41 -14.63 11.58
C SER A 140 -13.30 -15.31 12.60
#